data_AF-A0A958YWM1-F1
#
_entry.id   AF-A0A958YWM1-F1
#
_cell.length_a   1.000
_cell.length_b   1.000
_cell.length_c   1.000
_cell.angle_alpha   90.00
_cell.angle_beta   90.00
_cell.angle_gamma   90.00
#
_symmetry.space_group_name_H-M   'P 1'
#
loop_
_entity.id
_entity.type
_entity.pdbx_description
1 polymer ?
#
loop_
_entity_poly.entity_id
_entity_poly.type
_entity_poly.pdbx_seq_one_letter_code
_entity_poly.pdbx_strand_id
1 'polypeptide(L)'
;VAHTLRWYSHYTFDYPYPLAWSIHSDRIGMEYPMICFNGGRPEEDGTYSKRTKYGLIGVVIHEVGHNFFPMIINSDERQWTWMDEGLNTFVQFLTEQQWEEDYPSRRGPANLIVDYMKGDKSNISPIMTNSESLFQFGANAYAKPATALNILRETVMGRELFDFAFKTYANR
;
A
#
# COMPACT_ATOMS: atom_id res chain seq x y z
N VAL A 1 -8.96 -3.25 -9.83
CA VAL A 1 -10.13 -3.45 -8.93
C VAL A 1 -10.33 -4.91 -8.57
N ALA A 2 -10.89 -5.77 -9.44
CA ALA A 2 -11.20 -7.16 -9.07
C ALA A 2 -9.99 -7.96 -8.55
N HIS A 3 -8.82 -7.79 -9.20
CA HIS A 3 -7.55 -8.34 -8.72
C HIS A 3 -7.21 -7.88 -7.30
N THR A 4 -7.29 -6.57 -7.06
CA THR A 4 -7.02 -5.98 -5.75
C THR A 4 -7.94 -6.55 -4.68
N LEU A 5 -9.26 -6.56 -4.92
CA LEU A 5 -10.23 -7.07 -3.95
C LEU A 5 -9.97 -8.54 -3.60
N ARG A 6 -9.66 -9.37 -4.61
CA ARG A 6 -9.36 -10.80 -4.41
C ARG A 6 -8.15 -11.00 -3.49
N TRP A 7 -7.05 -10.31 -3.75
CA TRP A 7 -5.80 -10.53 -3.02
C TRP A 7 -5.78 -9.83 -1.67
N TYR A 8 -6.37 -8.66 -1.55
CA TYR A 8 -6.59 -8.05 -0.23
C TYR A 8 -7.47 -8.95 0.64
N SER A 9 -8.55 -9.51 0.09
CA SER A 9 -9.42 -10.44 0.85
C SER A 9 -8.68 -11.71 1.28
N HIS A 10 -7.78 -12.21 0.43
CA HIS A 10 -6.93 -13.36 0.76
C HIS A 10 -6.09 -13.09 2.02
N TYR A 11 -5.39 -11.94 2.07
CA TYR A 11 -4.52 -11.55 3.20
C TYR A 11 -5.27 -10.98 4.41
N THR A 12 -6.54 -10.61 4.27
CA THR A 12 -7.35 -9.97 5.32
C THR A 12 -8.69 -10.71 5.52
N PHE A 13 -9.81 -10.12 5.12
CA PHE A 13 -11.16 -10.69 5.19
C PHE A 13 -11.91 -10.41 3.89
N ASP A 14 -13.04 -11.07 3.65
CA ASP A 14 -13.80 -10.88 2.42
C ASP A 14 -14.37 -9.46 2.32
N TYR A 15 -14.12 -8.80 1.18
CA TYR A 15 -14.68 -7.48 0.90
C TYR A 15 -16.22 -7.49 1.07
N PRO A 16 -16.78 -6.73 2.03
CA PRO A 16 -18.18 -6.92 2.45
C PRO A 16 -19.18 -6.14 1.59
N TYR A 17 -18.71 -5.19 0.78
CA TYR A 17 -19.59 -4.32 0.01
C TYR A 17 -19.90 -4.92 -1.37
N PRO A 18 -21.10 -4.66 -1.92
CA PRO A 18 -21.51 -5.24 -3.20
C PRO A 18 -20.80 -4.63 -4.41
N LEU A 19 -20.18 -3.46 -4.26
CA LEU A 19 -19.59 -2.67 -5.34
C LEU A 19 -18.29 -2.00 -4.88
N ALA A 20 -17.35 -1.87 -5.81
CA ALA A 20 -16.15 -1.04 -5.65
C ALA A 20 -15.88 -0.27 -6.95
N TRP A 21 -15.85 1.06 -6.86
CA TRP A 21 -15.65 1.95 -7.99
C TRP A 21 -14.21 2.44 -8.05
N SER A 22 -13.65 2.42 -9.25
CA SER A 22 -12.36 3.00 -9.57
C SER A 22 -12.54 3.98 -10.71
N ILE A 23 -12.53 5.25 -10.38
CA ILE A 23 -12.75 6.35 -11.31
C ILE A 23 -11.39 6.88 -11.76
N HIS A 24 -11.23 7.10 -13.06
CA HIS A 24 -10.01 7.68 -13.59
C HIS A 24 -9.98 9.18 -13.30
N SER A 25 -8.91 9.67 -12.68
CA SER A 25 -8.63 11.08 -12.40
C SER A 25 -7.45 11.60 -13.25
N ASP A 26 -7.23 12.92 -13.31
CA ASP A 26 -6.11 13.45 -14.10
C ASP A 26 -4.74 13.07 -13.50
N ARG A 27 -4.54 13.25 -12.18
CA ARG A 27 -3.20 13.17 -11.57
C ARG A 27 -3.11 12.55 -10.17
N ILE A 28 -4.22 12.25 -9.50
CA ILE A 28 -4.21 11.89 -8.07
C ILE A 28 -4.70 10.47 -7.83
N GLY A 29 -4.14 9.86 -6.79
CA GLY A 29 -4.79 8.80 -6.01
C GLY A 29 -5.62 9.47 -4.92
N MET A 30 -6.85 9.00 -4.70
CA MET A 30 -7.63 9.38 -3.52
C MET A 30 -8.70 8.33 -3.25
N GLU A 31 -8.72 7.87 -2.02
CA GLU A 31 -9.58 6.85 -1.47
C GLU A 31 -10.82 7.45 -0.77
N TYR A 32 -11.98 6.87 -1.06
CA TYR A 32 -13.18 7.01 -0.26
C TYR A 32 -13.84 5.63 -0.15
N PRO A 33 -14.68 5.37 0.86
CA PRO A 33 -15.41 4.11 0.97
C PRO A 33 -16.15 3.75 -0.33
N MET A 34 -15.83 2.58 -0.89
CA MET A 34 -16.37 2.04 -2.16
C MET A 34 -16.06 2.85 -3.43
N ILE A 35 -15.36 3.98 -3.37
CA ILE A 35 -15.02 4.79 -4.56
C ILE A 35 -13.63 5.39 -4.43
N CYS A 36 -12.77 5.11 -5.40
CA CYS A 36 -11.43 5.69 -5.47
C CYS A 36 -11.19 6.42 -6.79
N PHE A 37 -10.32 7.41 -6.75
CA PHE A 37 -9.86 8.19 -7.89
C PHE A 37 -8.41 7.81 -8.19
N ASN A 38 -8.11 7.49 -9.46
CA ASN A 38 -6.82 6.94 -9.83
C ASN A 38 -6.25 7.68 -11.04
N GLY A 39 -5.06 8.26 -10.88
CA GLY A 39 -4.34 8.97 -11.93
C GLY A 39 -3.51 8.03 -12.81
N GLY A 40 -3.21 8.49 -14.03
CA GLY A 40 -2.39 7.75 -15.00
C GLY A 40 -3.09 7.63 -16.34
N ARG A 41 -3.13 8.73 -17.09
CA ARG A 41 -3.80 8.77 -18.40
C ARG A 41 -2.86 8.32 -19.52
N PRO A 42 -3.36 7.54 -20.51
CA PRO A 42 -2.70 7.38 -21.80
C PRO A 42 -2.49 8.73 -22.49
N GLU A 43 -1.59 8.77 -23.46
CA GLU A 43 -1.48 9.90 -24.39
C GLU A 43 -2.77 10.04 -25.24
N GLU A 44 -2.95 11.15 -25.94
CA GLU A 44 -4.17 11.41 -26.74
C GLU A 44 -4.40 10.35 -27.83
N ASP A 45 -3.34 9.71 -28.32
CA ASP A 45 -3.39 8.63 -29.31
C ASP A 45 -3.67 7.25 -28.70
N GLY A 46 -3.88 7.18 -27.38
CA GLY A 46 -4.13 5.94 -26.63
C GLY A 46 -2.86 5.15 -26.27
N THR A 47 -1.67 5.61 -26.67
CA THR A 47 -0.41 4.97 -26.27
C THR A 47 -0.05 5.31 -24.82
N TYR A 48 0.82 4.51 -24.21
CA TYR A 48 1.28 4.77 -22.85
C TYR A 48 2.67 4.19 -22.60
N SER A 49 3.45 4.87 -21.77
CA SER A 49 4.75 4.38 -21.35
C SER A 49 4.63 3.21 -20.37
N LYS A 50 5.70 2.41 -20.24
CA LYS A 50 5.83 1.40 -19.18
C LYS A 50 5.60 2.03 -17.79
N ARG A 51 6.15 3.23 -17.57
CA ARG A 51 5.99 3.98 -16.32
C ARG A 51 4.53 4.31 -16.04
N THR A 52 3.78 4.74 -17.06
CA THR A 52 2.35 5.05 -16.95
C THR A 52 1.55 3.79 -16.60
N LYS A 53 1.80 2.67 -17.30
CA LYS A 53 1.16 1.37 -17.04
C LYS A 53 1.31 0.94 -15.58
N TYR A 54 2.54 0.76 -15.08
CA TYR A 54 2.77 0.28 -13.72
C TYR A 54 2.43 1.34 -12.66
N GLY A 55 2.52 2.63 -13.00
CA GLY A 55 2.02 3.72 -12.15
C GLY A 55 0.53 3.60 -11.91
N LEU A 56 -0.27 3.48 -12.96
CA LEU A 56 -1.72 3.34 -12.86
C LEU A 56 -2.12 2.06 -12.13
N ILE A 57 -1.48 0.93 -12.43
CA ILE A 57 -1.76 -0.35 -11.74
C ILE A 57 -1.48 -0.21 -10.25
N GLY A 58 -0.32 0.36 -9.87
CA GLY A 58 0.06 0.55 -8.47
C GLY A 58 -0.92 1.46 -7.73
N VAL A 59 -1.33 2.59 -8.33
CA VAL A 59 -2.33 3.49 -7.75
C VAL A 59 -3.68 2.77 -7.57
N VAL A 60 -4.18 2.08 -8.60
CA VAL A 60 -5.44 1.31 -8.49
C VAL A 60 -5.37 0.23 -7.42
N ILE A 61 -4.22 -0.42 -7.21
CA ILE A 61 -4.06 -1.38 -6.12
C ILE A 61 -4.11 -0.66 -4.77
N HIS A 62 -3.38 0.45 -4.62
CA HIS A 62 -3.30 1.22 -3.38
C HIS A 62 -4.67 1.80 -2.98
N GLU A 63 -5.32 2.54 -3.87
CA GLU A 63 -6.57 3.24 -3.55
C GLU A 63 -7.76 2.29 -3.34
N VAL A 64 -7.82 1.19 -4.11
CA VAL A 64 -8.83 0.14 -3.84
C VAL A 64 -8.49 -0.58 -2.53
N GLY A 65 -7.21 -0.78 -2.23
CA GLY A 65 -6.72 -1.34 -0.98
C GLY A 65 -7.17 -0.56 0.25
N HIS A 66 -7.37 0.75 0.10
CA HIS A 66 -7.84 1.57 1.20
C HIS A 66 -9.26 1.27 1.68
N ASN A 67 -10.04 0.52 0.89
CA ASN A 67 -11.30 -0.03 1.41
C ASN A 67 -11.09 -0.91 2.66
N PHE A 68 -9.93 -1.55 2.80
CA PHE A 68 -9.59 -2.38 3.96
C PHE A 68 -8.94 -1.53 5.05
N PHE A 69 -7.86 -0.82 4.69
CA PHE A 69 -7.08 0.04 5.58
C PHE A 69 -7.23 1.52 5.18
N PRO A 70 -7.74 2.42 6.00
CA PRO A 70 -8.28 2.20 7.33
C PRO A 70 -9.79 1.95 7.28
N MET A 71 -10.45 1.96 6.10
CA MET A 71 -11.90 2.20 6.02
C MET A 71 -12.76 1.13 6.69
N ILE A 72 -12.35 -0.14 6.71
CA ILE A 72 -13.09 -1.20 7.42
C ILE A 72 -12.39 -1.60 8.73
N ILE A 73 -11.06 -1.74 8.72
CA ILE A 73 -10.27 -2.14 9.90
C ILE A 73 -10.27 -1.02 10.97
N ASN A 74 -10.54 0.21 10.55
CA ASN A 74 -10.78 1.38 11.39
C ASN A 74 -9.59 1.75 12.28
N SER A 75 -8.38 1.74 11.72
CA SER A 75 -7.17 2.24 12.35
C SER A 75 -7.25 3.77 12.56
N ASP A 76 -6.71 4.28 13.68
CA ASP A 76 -6.63 5.74 13.94
C ASP A 76 -5.52 6.40 13.11
N GLU A 77 -5.82 6.65 11.83
CA GLU A 77 -4.93 7.30 10.87
C GLU A 77 -4.50 8.71 11.34
N ARG A 78 -5.40 9.46 11.98
CA ARG A 78 -5.13 10.85 12.43
C ARG A 78 -4.03 10.89 13.49
N GLN A 79 -3.93 9.85 14.31
CA GLN A 79 -2.79 9.69 15.21
C GLN A 79 -1.61 9.00 14.53
N TRP A 80 -1.86 7.94 13.76
CA TRP A 80 -0.83 7.02 13.28
C TRP A 80 -0.98 6.72 11.78
N THR A 81 -0.56 7.66 10.94
CA THR A 81 -0.61 7.53 9.48
C THR A 81 0.00 6.25 8.94
N TRP A 82 1.04 5.72 9.58
CA TRP A 82 1.68 4.46 9.15
C TRP A 82 0.74 3.25 9.22
N MET A 83 -0.28 3.27 10.09
CA MET A 83 -1.25 2.18 10.19
C MET A 83 -2.21 2.16 9.00
N ASP A 84 -2.42 3.29 8.36
CA ASP A 84 -3.13 3.35 7.10
C ASP A 84 -2.16 3.03 5.97
N GLU A 85 -1.24 3.96 5.74
CA GLU A 85 -0.41 3.98 4.54
C GLU A 85 0.62 2.84 4.49
N GLY A 86 1.17 2.49 5.64
CA GLY A 86 2.18 1.44 5.78
C GLY A 86 1.60 0.04 5.68
N LEU A 87 0.45 -0.21 6.34
CA LEU A 87 -0.26 -1.49 6.23
C LEU A 87 -0.83 -1.68 4.84
N ASN A 88 -1.44 -0.65 4.27
CA ASN A 88 -1.94 -0.68 2.90
C ASN A 88 -0.80 -0.92 1.90
N THR A 89 0.33 -0.20 2.03
CA THR A 89 1.51 -0.41 1.16
C THR A 89 2.07 -1.82 1.26
N PHE A 90 2.04 -2.45 2.44
CA PHE A 90 2.49 -3.82 2.59
C PHE A 90 1.61 -4.80 1.80
N VAL A 91 0.29 -4.70 1.92
CA VAL A 91 -0.64 -5.58 1.18
C VAL A 91 -0.66 -5.23 -0.32
N GLN A 92 -0.47 -3.97 -0.67
CA GLN A 92 -0.24 -3.53 -2.06
C GLN A 92 0.96 -4.26 -2.63
N PHE A 93 2.11 -4.27 -1.94
CA PHE A 93 3.30 -4.97 -2.40
C PHE A 93 3.01 -6.44 -2.67
N LEU A 94 2.36 -7.16 -1.74
CA LEU A 94 1.99 -8.56 -1.95
C LEU A 94 1.06 -8.73 -3.17
N THR A 95 0.09 -7.84 -3.34
CA THR A 95 -0.88 -7.86 -4.44
C THR A 95 -0.26 -7.55 -5.79
N GLU A 96 0.71 -6.64 -5.84
CA GLU A 96 1.54 -6.33 -7.01
C GLU A 96 2.34 -7.56 -7.45
N GLN A 97 2.93 -8.30 -6.51
CA GLN A 97 3.66 -9.54 -6.82
C GLN A 97 2.75 -10.67 -7.33
N GLN A 98 1.44 -10.59 -7.11
CA GLN A 98 0.47 -11.52 -7.70
C GLN A 98 -0.04 -11.08 -9.08
N TRP A 99 0.23 -9.84 -9.48
CA TRP A 99 -0.21 -9.30 -10.78
C TRP A 99 0.68 -9.80 -11.93
N GLU A 100 1.99 -9.79 -11.72
CA GLU A 100 3.00 -10.18 -12.71
C GLU A 100 4.24 -10.69 -11.96
N GLU A 101 4.88 -11.74 -12.48
CA GLU A 101 6.19 -12.15 -11.99
C GLU A 101 7.19 -11.00 -12.15
N ASP A 102 8.06 -10.78 -11.15
CA ASP A 102 9.00 -9.67 -11.10
C ASP A 102 8.34 -8.28 -11.28
N TYR A 103 7.11 -8.10 -10.78
CA TYR A 103 6.45 -6.80 -10.79
C TYR A 103 7.37 -5.73 -10.18
N PRO A 104 7.58 -4.57 -10.86
CA PRO A 104 8.54 -3.55 -10.45
C PRO A 104 8.00 -2.69 -9.30
N SER A 105 7.76 -3.30 -8.15
CA SER A 105 7.30 -2.64 -6.93
C SER A 105 8.30 -1.57 -6.48
N ARG A 106 7.80 -0.44 -5.99
CA ARG A 106 8.65 0.67 -5.52
C ARG A 106 8.93 0.64 -4.01
N ARG A 107 8.25 -0.26 -3.28
CA ARG A 107 8.32 -0.42 -1.82
C ARG A 107 8.13 -1.90 -1.47
N GLY A 108 8.57 -2.32 -0.27
CA GLY A 108 8.47 -3.69 0.23
C GLY A 108 9.84 -4.38 0.36
N PRO A 109 10.61 -4.57 -0.73
CA PRO A 109 11.97 -5.11 -0.66
C PRO A 109 12.93 -4.21 0.12
N ALA A 110 13.78 -4.81 0.96
CA ALA A 110 14.65 -4.10 1.89
C ALA A 110 15.67 -3.17 1.22
N ASN A 111 16.14 -3.52 0.01
CA ASN A 111 17.07 -2.69 -0.75
C ASN A 111 16.49 -1.33 -1.16
N LEU A 112 15.16 -1.23 -1.32
CA LEU A 112 14.50 0.00 -1.78
C LEU A 112 14.40 1.10 -0.71
N ILE A 113 14.58 0.78 0.57
CA ILE A 113 14.55 1.76 1.67
C ILE A 113 15.95 2.19 2.13
N VAL A 114 17.01 1.60 1.57
CA VAL A 114 18.39 1.78 2.07
C VAL A 114 18.83 3.23 2.07
N ASP A 115 18.57 3.98 1.00
CA ASP A 115 19.02 5.37 0.89
C ASP A 115 18.36 6.26 1.95
N TYR A 116 17.05 6.05 2.20
CA TYR A 116 16.35 6.70 3.30
C TYR A 116 16.99 6.34 4.64
N MET A 117 17.21 5.05 4.90
CA MET A 117 17.74 4.58 6.17
C MET A 117 19.21 4.99 6.39
N LYS A 118 19.99 5.23 5.34
CA LYS A 118 21.37 5.75 5.42
C LYS A 118 21.45 7.28 5.52
N GLY A 119 20.34 7.97 5.27
CA GLY A 119 20.26 9.42 5.34
C GLY A 119 20.55 9.99 6.73
N ASP A 120 20.58 11.32 6.79
CA ASP A 120 20.79 12.06 8.04
C ASP A 120 19.72 11.69 9.07
N LYS A 121 20.16 11.22 10.24
CA LYS A 121 19.29 10.77 11.32
C LYS A 121 18.46 11.90 11.92
N SER A 122 18.91 13.15 11.79
CA SER A 122 18.13 14.31 12.22
C SER A 122 16.84 14.48 11.41
N ASN A 123 16.77 13.93 10.20
CA ASN A 123 15.61 13.96 9.29
C ASN A 123 14.85 12.63 9.24
N ILE A 124 15.05 11.73 10.21
CA ILE A 124 14.37 10.44 10.27
C ILE A 124 13.62 10.31 11.59
N SER A 125 12.29 10.36 11.51
CA SER A 125 11.41 10.22 12.67
C SER A 125 11.00 8.75 12.92
N PRO A 126 10.60 8.40 14.15
CA PRO A 126 9.84 7.17 14.42
C PRO A 126 8.56 7.12 13.58
N ILE A 127 8.07 5.91 13.24
CA ILE A 127 6.80 5.76 12.51
C ILE A 127 5.58 6.17 13.36
N MET A 128 5.73 6.13 14.69
CA MET A 128 4.78 6.69 15.65
C MET A 128 5.05 8.19 15.85
N THR A 129 4.99 8.96 14.76
CA THR A 129 5.09 10.43 14.79
C THR A 129 3.91 10.99 14.02
N ASN A 130 3.29 12.04 14.54
CA ASN A 130 2.16 12.69 13.88
C ASN A 130 2.55 13.17 12.46
N SER A 131 1.63 13.04 11.51
CA SER A 131 1.82 13.35 10.09
C SER A 131 2.40 14.74 9.84
N GLU A 132 1.95 15.74 10.58
CA GLU A 132 2.39 17.14 10.43
C GLU A 132 3.86 17.34 10.81
N SER A 133 4.45 16.39 11.54
CA SER A 133 5.84 16.43 12.00
C SER A 133 6.76 15.47 11.22
N LEU A 134 6.26 14.81 10.17
CA LEU A 134 7.05 13.84 9.41
C LEU A 134 7.93 14.52 8.35
N PHE A 135 9.23 14.29 8.46
CA PHE A 135 10.15 14.46 7.35
C PHE A 135 9.99 13.30 6.36
N GLN A 136 10.03 13.60 5.06
CA GLN A 136 9.97 12.60 3.99
C GLN A 136 8.81 11.60 4.17
N PHE A 137 7.59 12.15 4.28
CA PHE A 137 6.34 11.43 4.53
C PHE A 137 6.23 10.09 3.80
N GLY A 138 6.48 10.05 2.49
CA GLY A 138 6.40 8.82 1.70
C GLY A 138 7.38 7.71 2.09
N ALA A 139 8.57 8.06 2.59
CA ALA A 139 9.53 7.07 3.08
C ALA A 139 9.15 6.58 4.49
N ASN A 140 8.69 7.50 5.35
CA ASN A 140 8.38 7.20 6.74
C ASN A 140 7.05 6.46 6.92
N ALA A 141 5.95 6.97 6.35
CA ALA A 141 4.60 6.45 6.58
C ALA A 141 4.27 5.23 5.72
N TYR A 142 4.91 5.07 4.55
CA TYR A 142 4.61 3.97 3.63
C TYR A 142 5.74 2.95 3.56
N ALA A 143 6.92 3.40 3.10
CA ALA A 143 7.97 2.48 2.66
C ALA A 143 8.65 1.76 3.85
N LYS A 144 8.93 2.48 4.94
CA LYS A 144 9.57 1.93 6.13
C LYS A 144 8.68 0.85 6.81
N PRO A 145 7.39 1.07 7.11
CA PRO A 145 6.51 0.04 7.66
C PRO A 145 6.35 -1.16 6.71
N ALA A 146 6.09 -0.92 5.43
CA ALA A 146 5.91 -2.00 4.46
C ALA A 146 7.16 -2.88 4.35
N THR A 147 8.34 -2.25 4.36
CA THR A 147 9.61 -2.97 4.36
C THR A 147 9.84 -3.76 5.65
N ALA A 148 9.52 -3.17 6.80
CA ALA A 148 9.65 -3.85 8.09
C ALA A 148 8.74 -5.08 8.18
N LEU A 149 7.48 -4.97 7.72
CA LEU A 149 6.54 -6.08 7.66
C LEU A 149 6.98 -7.16 6.67
N ASN A 150 7.53 -6.77 5.52
CA ASN A 150 8.07 -7.73 4.56
C ASN A 150 9.28 -8.50 5.13
N ILE A 151 10.21 -7.82 5.82
CA ILE A 151 11.31 -8.50 6.53
C ILE A 151 10.78 -9.43 7.62
N LEU A 152 9.78 -8.98 8.38
CA LEU A 152 9.17 -9.78 9.44
C LEU A 152 8.54 -11.06 8.86
N ARG A 153 7.82 -10.95 7.74
CA ARG A 153 7.19 -12.06 7.03
C ARG A 153 8.20 -13.03 6.41
N GLU A 154 9.15 -12.53 5.62
CA GLU A 154 10.01 -13.37 4.79
C GLU A 154 11.23 -13.92 5.54
N THR A 155 11.76 -13.15 6.49
CA THR A 155 13.07 -13.46 7.10
C THR A 155 12.96 -13.89 8.57
N VAL A 156 12.01 -13.33 9.33
CA VAL A 156 11.97 -13.51 10.79
C VAL A 156 10.95 -14.56 11.22
N MET A 157 9.68 -14.43 10.79
CA MET A 157 8.58 -15.30 11.25
C MET A 157 8.26 -16.43 10.26
N GLY A 158 8.51 -16.22 8.98
CA GLY A 158 8.00 -17.08 7.91
C GLY A 158 6.55 -16.75 7.54
N ARG A 159 6.20 -17.05 6.29
CA ARG A 159 4.92 -16.65 5.68
C ARG A 159 3.70 -17.19 6.42
N GLU A 160 3.70 -18.47 6.80
CA GLU A 160 2.55 -19.11 7.43
C GLU A 160 2.14 -18.43 8.74
N LEU A 161 3.10 -18.26 9.66
CA LEU A 161 2.84 -17.66 10.95
C LEU A 161 2.49 -16.18 10.83
N PHE A 162 3.22 -15.45 9.97
CA PHE A 162 2.95 -14.03 9.74
C PHE A 162 1.58 -13.82 9.11
N ASP A 163 1.24 -14.53 8.04
CA ASP A 163 -0.03 -14.37 7.32
C ASP A 163 -1.22 -14.74 8.22
N PHE A 164 -1.08 -15.78 9.05
CA PHE A 164 -2.09 -16.12 10.06
C PHE A 164 -2.28 -14.99 11.08
N ALA A 165 -1.20 -14.42 11.61
CA ALA A 165 -1.25 -13.34 12.59
C ALA A 165 -1.82 -12.04 11.98
N PHE A 166 -1.39 -11.69 10.77
CA PHE A 166 -1.86 -10.50 10.05
C PHE A 166 -3.35 -10.61 9.72
N LYS A 167 -3.78 -11.77 9.24
CA LYS A 167 -5.20 -12.06 9.01
C LYS A 167 -6.01 -11.97 10.31
N THR A 168 -5.48 -12.49 11.41
CA THR A 168 -6.11 -12.38 12.73
C THR A 168 -6.24 -10.92 13.18
N TYR A 169 -5.20 -10.10 12.98
CA TYR A 169 -5.25 -8.67 13.26
C TYR A 169 -6.34 -7.97 12.45
N ALA A 170 -6.45 -8.25 11.16
CA ALA A 170 -7.45 -7.63 10.29
C ALA A 170 -8.91 -8.02 10.63
N ASN A 171 -9.13 -9.08 11.42
CA ASN A 171 -10.45 -9.60 11.79
C ASN A 171 -10.85 -9.31 13.24
N ARG A 172 -10.12 -8.45 13.97
CA ARG A 172 -10.39 -8.09 15.37
C ARG A 172 -10.67 -6.61 15.53
#